data_AF-A0A534Q042-F1
#
_entry.id   AF-A0A534Q042-F1
#
_cell.length_a   1.000
_cell.length_b   1.000
_cell.length_c   1.000
_cell.angle_alpha   90.00
_cell.angle_beta   90.00
_cell.angle_gamma   90.00
#
_symmetry.space_group_name_H-M   'P 1'
#
loop_
_entity.id
_entity.type
_entity.pdbx_description
1 polymer ?
#
loop_
_entity_poly.entity_id
_entity_poly.type
_entity_poly.pdbx_seq_one_letter_code
_entity_poly.pdbx_strand_id
1 'polypeptide(L)'
;SLELPQELHLEFLVRHNQVVRPIPGGLNPYHLGLRMWEDIERRGDHPTPEEREVLPPGKTGNALVFETREVDRDVSFIRRWLDDRMMRELDLFRYEPKGDDLVITDVSDDDGWQQVKEILLKNVGMGSIPVLRIEDADYNHNRTLFLVHAHDGRDLQLEYAEKSLGYLHRLWGRDVTLETVVNGKRTFLTFGERGFSAKAAK
;
A
#
# COMPACT_ATOMS: atom_id res chain seq x y z
N SER A 1 12.37 -2.46 30.53
CA SER A 1 13.40 -3.44 30.14
C SER A 1 12.76 -4.81 30.12
N LEU A 2 13.10 -5.70 29.18
CA LEU A 2 12.44 -7.01 29.00
C LEU A 2 12.89 -8.10 30.00
N GLU A 3 13.70 -7.75 31.01
CA GLU A 3 14.17 -8.65 32.09
C GLU A 3 14.70 -10.01 31.59
N LEU A 4 15.39 -10.01 30.45
CA LEU A 4 15.91 -11.23 29.83
C LEU A 4 17.13 -11.79 30.58
N PRO A 5 17.28 -13.13 30.65
CA PRO A 5 18.53 -13.76 31.07
C PRO A 5 19.72 -13.24 30.26
N GLN A 6 20.88 -13.10 30.91
CA GLN A 6 22.07 -12.49 30.31
C GLN A 6 22.52 -13.21 29.02
N GLU A 7 22.41 -14.53 28.99
CA GLU A 7 22.71 -15.37 27.81
C GLU A 7 21.82 -15.09 26.60
N LEU A 8 20.58 -14.64 26.82
CA LEU A 8 19.62 -14.32 25.75
C LEU A 8 19.69 -12.87 25.30
N HIS A 9 20.37 -12.00 26.04
CA HIS A 9 20.33 -10.56 25.76
C HIS A 9 20.99 -10.23 24.41
N LEU A 10 22.17 -10.79 24.13
CA LEU A 10 22.84 -10.60 22.83
C LEU A 10 22.07 -11.25 21.69
N GLU A 11 21.51 -12.45 21.91
CA GLU A 11 20.71 -13.13 20.90
C GLU A 11 19.47 -12.31 20.52
N PHE A 12 18.74 -11.80 21.51
CA PHE A 12 17.58 -10.94 21.29
C PHE A 12 17.95 -9.70 20.47
N LEU A 13 19.01 -8.98 20.84
CA LEU A 13 19.44 -7.77 20.13
C LEU A 13 19.78 -8.05 18.66
N VAL A 14 20.50 -9.14 18.40
CA VAL A 14 20.83 -9.55 17.02
C VAL A 14 19.57 -9.87 16.23
N ARG A 15 18.66 -10.69 16.78
CA ARG A 15 17.42 -11.08 16.09
C ARG A 15 16.49 -9.89 15.87
N HIS A 16 16.33 -9.04 16.87
CA HIS A 16 15.53 -7.83 16.76
C HIS A 16 16.07 -6.91 15.66
N ASN A 17 17.38 -6.63 15.66
CA ASN A 17 18.00 -5.76 14.66
C ASN A 17 17.88 -6.34 13.24
N GLN A 18 18.02 -7.65 13.06
CA GLN A 18 17.82 -8.31 11.77
C GLN A 18 16.43 -8.05 11.16
N VAL A 19 15.41 -7.84 12.00
CA VAL A 19 14.05 -7.55 11.57
C VAL A 19 13.82 -6.06 11.34
N VAL A 20 14.28 -5.20 12.25
CA VAL A 20 13.88 -3.77 12.26
C VAL A 20 14.88 -2.83 11.63
N ARG A 21 16.06 -3.31 11.19
CA ARG A 21 17.05 -2.44 10.55
C ARG A 21 16.53 -1.87 9.21
N PRO A 22 16.89 -0.64 8.84
CA PRO A 22 16.65 -0.12 7.49
C PRO A 22 17.24 -1.04 6.41
N ILE A 23 16.60 -1.09 5.25
CA ILE A 23 17.08 -1.82 4.07
C ILE A 23 17.62 -0.80 3.07
N PRO A 24 18.89 -0.89 2.65
CA PRO A 24 19.41 0.00 1.61
C PRO A 24 18.58 -0.10 0.32
N GLY A 25 18.15 1.05 -0.20
CA GLY A 25 17.36 1.15 -1.42
C GLY A 25 15.89 0.73 -1.30
N GLY A 26 15.42 0.35 -0.10
CA GLY A 26 14.05 -0.11 0.09
C GLY A 26 13.45 0.32 1.43
N LEU A 27 12.12 0.32 1.49
CA LEU A 27 11.42 0.57 2.74
C LEU A 27 11.31 -0.73 3.55
N ASN A 28 11.80 -0.73 4.79
CA ASN A 28 11.49 -1.81 5.72
C ASN A 28 10.19 -1.48 6.49
N PRO A 29 9.08 -2.20 6.27
CA PRO A 29 7.82 -1.92 6.97
C PRO A 29 7.92 -2.12 8.49
N TYR A 30 8.79 -3.03 8.96
CA TYR A 30 9.01 -3.23 10.40
C TYR A 30 9.75 -2.05 11.03
N HIS A 31 10.73 -1.48 10.31
CA HIS A 31 11.43 -0.28 10.77
C HIS A 31 10.46 0.89 10.88
N LEU A 32 9.73 1.17 9.79
CA LEU A 32 8.76 2.27 9.75
C LEU A 32 7.69 2.11 10.84
N GLY A 33 7.11 0.91 10.95
CA GLY A 33 6.09 0.61 11.95
C GLY A 33 6.61 0.80 13.38
N LEU A 34 7.81 0.30 13.71
CA LEU A 34 8.39 0.48 15.04
C LEU A 34 8.55 1.97 15.37
N ARG A 35 9.13 2.75 14.45
CA ARG A 35 9.34 4.20 14.65
C ARG A 35 8.03 4.95 14.85
N MET A 36 6.97 4.57 14.13
CA MET A 36 5.64 5.13 14.31
C MET A 36 5.04 4.75 15.66
N TRP A 37 5.18 3.51 16.12
CA TRP A 37 4.67 3.10 17.44
C TRP A 37 5.41 3.78 18.59
N GLU A 38 6.73 3.91 18.50
CA GLU A 38 7.56 4.66 19.46
C GLU A 38 7.11 6.13 19.53
N ASP A 39 6.82 6.74 18.39
CA ASP A 39 6.34 8.13 18.37
C ASP A 39 4.93 8.27 18.94
N ILE A 40 4.01 7.33 18.67
CA ILE A 40 2.67 7.32 19.27
C ILE A 40 2.76 7.19 20.80
N GLU A 41 3.59 6.29 21.30
CA GLU A 41 3.82 6.14 22.74
C GLU A 41 4.34 7.46 23.35
N ARG A 42 5.36 8.06 22.72
CA ARG A 42 5.91 9.36 23.15
C ARG A 42 4.89 10.48 23.08
N ARG A 43 4.00 10.52 22.08
CA ARG A 43 2.88 11.49 21.99
C ARG A 43 1.94 11.39 23.18
N GLY A 44 1.63 10.18 23.65
CA GLY A 44 0.77 10.00 24.82
C GLY A 44 1.46 10.38 26.13
N ASP A 45 2.72 9.98 26.32
CA ASP A 45 3.42 10.21 27.59
C ASP A 45 4.00 11.63 27.71
N HIS A 46 4.50 12.18 26.60
CA HIS A 46 5.20 13.46 26.53
C HIS A 46 4.79 14.26 25.27
N PRO A 47 3.51 14.69 25.15
CA PRO A 47 3.06 15.51 24.02
C PRO A 47 3.65 16.91 24.06
N THR A 48 3.99 17.45 22.89
CA THR A 48 4.26 18.90 22.74
C THR A 48 2.98 19.72 22.99
N PRO A 49 3.07 21.05 23.20
CA PRO A 49 1.89 21.90 23.31
C PRO A 49 0.91 21.75 22.14
N GLU A 50 1.42 21.69 20.92
CA GLU A 50 0.63 21.56 19.69
C GLU A 50 -0.03 20.18 19.59
N GLU A 51 0.69 19.12 19.93
CA GLU A 51 0.15 17.75 19.94
C GLU A 51 -0.97 17.59 20.97
N ARG A 52 -0.88 18.28 22.10
CA ARG A 52 -1.92 18.25 23.15
C ARG A 52 -3.25 18.83 22.70
N GLU A 53 -3.25 19.73 21.71
CA GLU A 53 -4.48 20.31 21.15
C GLU A 53 -5.25 19.33 20.26
N VAL A 54 -4.54 18.40 19.60
CA VAL A 54 -5.11 17.44 18.65
C VAL A 54 -5.30 16.04 19.23
N LEU A 55 -4.53 15.68 20.27
CA LEU A 55 -4.63 14.38 20.92
C LEU A 55 -5.79 14.36 21.94
N PRO A 56 -6.44 13.19 22.14
CA PRO A 56 -7.42 13.05 23.21
C PRO A 56 -6.79 13.36 24.58
N PRO A 57 -7.45 14.16 25.43
CA PRO A 57 -6.86 14.60 26.69
C PRO A 57 -6.66 13.43 27.65
N GLY A 58 -5.49 13.38 28.31
CA GLY A 58 -5.22 12.49 29.44
C GLY A 58 -4.97 11.02 29.11
N LYS A 59 -4.69 10.67 27.84
CA LYS A 59 -4.30 9.30 27.46
C LYS A 59 -2.79 9.11 27.63
N THR A 60 -2.41 7.98 28.25
CA THR A 60 -1.02 7.51 28.28
C THR A 60 -0.59 7.02 26.90
N GLY A 61 0.72 6.94 26.66
CA GLY A 61 1.29 6.37 25.44
C GLY A 61 0.75 4.97 25.14
N ASN A 62 0.72 4.12 26.17
CA ASN A 62 0.18 2.77 26.05
C ASN A 62 -1.30 2.75 25.63
N ALA A 63 -2.15 3.59 26.25
CA ALA A 63 -3.56 3.67 25.89
C ALA A 63 -3.74 4.14 24.44
N LEU A 64 -2.94 5.10 23.99
CA LEU A 64 -2.99 5.63 22.63
C LEU A 64 -2.56 4.58 21.59
N VAL A 65 -1.57 3.75 21.90
CA VAL A 65 -1.15 2.62 21.06
C VAL A 65 -2.29 1.62 20.89
N PHE A 66 -2.93 1.18 21.98
CA PHE A 66 -4.00 0.19 21.91
C PHE A 66 -5.25 0.69 21.19
N GLU A 67 -5.63 1.95 21.41
CA GLU A 67 -6.74 2.57 20.68
C GLU A 67 -6.44 2.69 19.19
N THR A 68 -5.22 3.11 18.82
CA THR A 68 -4.82 3.19 17.42
C THR A 68 -4.93 1.84 16.75
N ARG A 69 -4.52 0.76 17.42
CA ARG A 69 -4.65 -0.62 16.91
C ARG A 69 -6.09 -1.08 16.72
N GLU A 70 -7.02 -0.56 17.53
CA GLU A 70 -8.45 -0.89 17.44
C GLU A 70 -9.13 -0.15 16.30
N VAL A 71 -8.75 1.12 16.07
CA VAL A 71 -9.44 2.02 15.15
C VAL A 71 -8.83 2.02 13.73
N ASP A 72 -7.50 1.97 13.63
CA ASP A 72 -6.79 2.18 12.38
C ASP A 72 -6.49 0.87 11.62
N ARG A 73 -6.64 0.91 10.30
CA ARG A 73 -6.13 -0.09 9.34
C ARG A 73 -4.83 0.41 8.72
N ASP A 74 -4.07 -0.44 8.04
CA ASP A 74 -2.75 -0.13 7.47
C ASP A 74 -2.65 1.27 6.84
N VAL A 75 -3.58 1.61 5.93
CA VAL A 75 -3.59 2.90 5.22
C VAL A 75 -3.97 4.06 6.15
N SER A 76 -4.96 3.90 7.03
CA SER A 76 -5.36 4.99 7.94
C SER A 76 -4.31 5.22 9.02
N PHE A 77 -3.64 4.16 9.48
CA PHE A 77 -2.52 4.21 10.42
C PHE A 77 -1.38 5.08 9.89
N ILE A 78 -0.87 4.80 8.69
CA ILE A 78 0.18 5.61 8.06
C ILE A 78 -0.32 7.02 7.75
N ARG A 79 -1.55 7.15 7.24
CA ARG A 79 -2.12 8.46 6.91
C ARG A 79 -2.21 9.36 8.14
N ARG A 80 -2.55 8.81 9.30
CA ARG A 80 -2.73 9.55 10.55
C ARG A 80 -1.41 9.83 11.26
N TRP A 81 -0.53 8.84 11.38
CA TRP A 81 0.60 8.90 12.31
C TRP A 81 1.96 9.17 11.68
N LEU A 82 2.11 8.99 10.36
CA LEU A 82 3.36 9.34 9.68
C LEU A 82 3.31 10.82 9.26
N ASP A 83 3.84 11.72 10.08
CA ASP A 83 3.90 13.16 9.76
C ASP A 83 5.19 13.56 9.04
N ASP A 84 5.25 14.81 8.59
CA ASP A 84 6.38 15.40 7.87
C ASP A 84 7.68 15.33 8.67
N ARG A 85 7.61 15.58 9.99
CA ARG A 85 8.75 15.47 10.90
C ARG A 85 9.34 14.05 10.86
N MET A 86 8.50 13.04 11.05
CA MET A 86 8.93 11.64 10.98
C MET A 86 9.48 11.27 9.61
N MET A 87 8.84 11.72 8.53
CA MET A 87 9.31 11.42 7.17
C MET A 87 10.70 12.01 6.89
N ARG A 88 11.03 13.18 7.48
CA ARG A 88 12.38 13.76 7.45
C ARG A 88 13.37 13.00 8.29
N GLU A 89 13.00 12.66 9.52
CA GLU A 89 13.87 11.87 10.43
C GLU A 89 14.23 10.50 9.85
N LEU A 90 13.35 9.94 9.02
CA LEU A 90 13.53 8.64 8.37
C LEU A 90 14.13 8.72 6.97
N ASP A 91 14.50 9.91 6.50
CA ASP A 91 15.03 10.17 5.15
C ASP A 91 14.17 9.51 4.05
N LEU A 92 12.83 9.69 4.11
CA LEU A 92 11.94 9.13 3.10
C LEU A 92 11.95 9.98 1.82
N PHE A 93 12.10 9.31 0.68
CA PHE A 93 12.09 9.93 -0.64
C PHE A 93 11.57 8.95 -1.70
N ARG A 94 11.17 9.50 -2.84
CA ARG A 94 10.84 8.73 -4.04
C ARG A 94 12.00 8.80 -5.01
N TYR A 95 12.32 7.66 -5.62
CA TYR A 95 13.24 7.58 -6.73
C TYR A 95 12.62 6.78 -7.87
N GLU A 96 13.06 7.10 -9.10
CA GLU A 96 12.61 6.43 -10.32
C GLU A 96 13.77 6.15 -11.26
N PRO A 97 13.72 5.06 -12.05
CA PRO A 97 14.68 4.82 -13.11
C PRO A 97 14.51 5.84 -14.23
N LYS A 98 15.60 6.48 -14.63
CA LYS A 98 15.68 7.41 -15.77
C LYS A 98 16.83 7.00 -16.68
N GLY A 99 16.52 6.18 -17.68
CA GLY A 99 17.56 5.51 -18.47
C GLY A 99 18.24 4.45 -17.61
N ASP A 100 19.57 4.52 -17.52
CA ASP A 100 20.38 3.60 -16.71
C ASP A 100 20.57 4.08 -15.25
N ASP A 101 20.13 5.31 -14.93
CA ASP A 101 20.33 5.93 -13.62
C ASP A 101 19.06 5.84 -12.75
N LEU A 102 19.25 5.84 -11.43
CA LEU A 102 18.18 6.09 -10.46
C LEU A 102 18.21 7.56 -10.05
N VAL A 103 17.08 8.26 -10.24
CA VAL A 103 16.95 9.69 -9.92
C VAL A 103 15.96 9.86 -8.80
N ILE A 104 16.35 10.61 -7.77
CA ILE A 104 15.44 11.06 -6.71
C ILE A 104 14.52 12.11 -7.32
N THR A 105 13.21 11.85 -7.32
CA THR A 105 12.21 12.74 -7.94
C THR A 105 11.47 13.58 -6.91
N ASP A 106 11.28 13.06 -5.70
CA ASP A 106 10.56 13.74 -4.62
C ASP A 106 11.26 13.43 -3.28
N VAL A 107 11.39 14.44 -2.41
CA VAL A 107 11.95 14.31 -1.06
C VAL A 107 10.96 14.81 -0.01
N SER A 108 11.09 14.36 1.23
CA SER A 108 10.16 14.74 2.32
C SER A 108 10.43 16.12 2.93
N ASP A 109 10.65 17.15 2.10
CA ASP A 109 10.79 18.55 2.55
C ASP A 109 9.42 19.22 2.77
N ASP A 110 9.37 20.56 2.92
CA ASP A 110 8.14 21.28 3.28
C ASP A 110 7.04 21.12 2.22
N ASP A 111 7.43 20.98 0.96
CA ASP A 111 6.51 20.93 -0.17
C ASP A 111 6.29 19.49 -0.70
N GLY A 112 7.29 18.61 -0.54
CA GLY A 112 7.33 17.28 -1.18
C GLY A 112 6.88 16.10 -0.30
N TRP A 113 6.79 16.26 1.02
CA TRP A 113 6.43 15.15 1.93
C TRP A 113 5.05 14.56 1.63
N GLN A 114 4.09 15.39 1.20
CA GLN A 114 2.74 14.93 0.88
C GLN A 114 2.73 13.97 -0.31
N GLN A 115 3.52 14.26 -1.34
CA GLN A 115 3.63 13.44 -2.55
C GLN A 115 4.31 12.11 -2.22
N VAL A 116 5.39 12.14 -1.45
CA VAL A 116 6.07 10.91 -0.97
C VAL A 116 5.09 10.06 -0.14
N LYS A 117 4.31 10.69 0.75
CA LYS A 117 3.34 9.98 1.60
C LYS A 117 2.20 9.38 0.80
N GLU A 118 1.63 10.08 -0.16
CA GLU A 118 0.55 9.55 -1.01
C GLU A 118 1.01 8.34 -1.84
N ILE A 119 2.26 8.34 -2.30
CA ILE A 119 2.85 7.19 -3.01
C ILE A 119 3.03 6.01 -2.08
N LEU A 120 3.52 6.25 -0.86
CA LEU A 120 3.60 5.21 0.17
C LEU A 120 2.22 4.59 0.43
N LEU A 121 1.19 5.43 0.64
CA LEU A 121 -0.16 4.96 0.95
C LEU A 121 -0.78 4.12 -0.18
N LYS A 122 -0.50 4.44 -1.44
CA LYS A 122 -0.94 3.62 -2.59
C LYS A 122 -0.34 2.22 -2.62
N ASN A 123 0.82 2.02 -1.99
CA ASN A 123 1.53 0.75 -1.98
C ASN A 123 1.30 -0.07 -0.69
N VAL A 124 0.52 0.44 0.25
CA VAL A 124 0.30 -0.17 1.56
C VAL A 124 -0.97 -1.04 1.58
N GLY A 125 -0.89 -2.17 2.27
CA GLY A 125 -2.00 -3.10 2.45
C GLY A 125 -2.55 -3.60 1.12
N MET A 126 -3.86 -3.44 0.91
CA MET A 126 -4.55 -3.84 -0.32
C MET A 126 -4.37 -2.85 -1.48
N GLY A 127 -3.68 -1.72 -1.26
CA GLY A 127 -3.48 -0.70 -2.30
C GLY A 127 -2.69 -1.21 -3.49
N SER A 128 -1.88 -2.26 -3.32
CA SER A 128 -1.13 -2.90 -4.41
C SER A 128 -1.96 -3.83 -5.30
N ILE A 129 -3.17 -4.19 -4.87
CA ILE A 129 -4.01 -5.18 -5.55
C ILE A 129 -4.98 -4.46 -6.51
N PRO A 130 -4.98 -4.81 -7.81
CA PRO A 130 -5.91 -4.21 -8.76
C PRO A 130 -7.38 -4.43 -8.38
N VAL A 131 -8.20 -3.41 -8.57
CA VAL A 131 -9.63 -3.46 -8.23
C VAL A 131 -10.45 -3.72 -9.50
N LEU A 132 -11.05 -4.90 -9.58
CA LEU A 132 -11.98 -5.27 -10.64
C LEU A 132 -13.41 -5.26 -10.10
N ARG A 133 -14.33 -4.59 -10.80
CA ARG A 133 -15.75 -4.51 -10.43
C ARG A 133 -16.59 -5.16 -11.50
N ILE A 134 -17.62 -5.89 -11.10
CA ILE A 134 -18.66 -6.35 -12.04
C ILE A 134 -19.58 -5.17 -12.30
N GLU A 135 -19.72 -4.78 -13.56
CA GLU A 135 -20.63 -3.69 -13.96
C GLU A 135 -21.92 -4.24 -14.57
N ASP A 136 -21.83 -5.33 -15.34
CA ASP A 136 -23.00 -5.97 -15.94
C ASP A 136 -22.83 -7.50 -15.99
N ALA A 137 -23.89 -8.25 -15.70
CA ALA A 137 -23.92 -9.72 -15.76
C ALA A 137 -24.71 -10.26 -16.96
N ASP A 138 -25.34 -9.38 -17.75
CA ASP A 138 -26.00 -9.72 -19.03
C ASP A 138 -25.56 -8.78 -20.15
N TYR A 139 -24.27 -8.48 -20.19
CA TYR A 139 -23.70 -7.55 -21.15
C TYR A 139 -23.99 -7.98 -22.59
N ASN A 140 -24.49 -7.07 -23.43
CA ASN A 140 -24.97 -7.35 -24.80
C ASN A 140 -26.07 -8.43 -24.89
N HIS A 141 -26.83 -8.68 -23.82
CA HIS A 141 -27.93 -9.65 -23.77
C HIS A 141 -27.53 -11.09 -24.12
N ASN A 142 -26.28 -11.47 -23.83
CA ASN A 142 -25.77 -12.81 -24.09
C ASN A 142 -25.21 -13.49 -22.83
N ARG A 143 -25.52 -12.96 -21.64
CA ARG A 143 -25.01 -13.41 -20.33
C ARG A 143 -23.48 -13.32 -20.19
N THR A 144 -22.85 -12.40 -20.91
CA THR A 144 -21.42 -12.09 -20.70
C THR A 144 -21.27 -11.36 -19.37
N LEU A 145 -20.30 -11.80 -18.57
CA LEU A 145 -19.89 -11.06 -17.37
C LEU A 145 -18.96 -9.92 -17.78
N PHE A 146 -19.42 -8.69 -17.58
CA PHE A 146 -18.66 -7.49 -17.89
C PHE A 146 -18.07 -6.89 -16.61
N LEU A 147 -16.75 -6.79 -16.60
CA LEU A 147 -15.97 -6.22 -15.53
C LEU A 147 -15.28 -4.92 -15.98
N VAL A 148 -15.07 -4.03 -15.03
CA VAL A 148 -14.23 -2.85 -15.20
C VAL A 148 -13.09 -2.87 -14.21
N HIS A 149 -11.88 -2.69 -14.72
CA HIS A 149 -10.71 -2.38 -13.92
C HIS A 149 -10.79 -0.91 -13.50
N ALA A 150 -10.90 -0.67 -12.19
CA ALA A 150 -10.75 0.67 -11.62
C ALA A 150 -9.26 1.04 -11.65
N HIS A 151 -8.80 1.41 -12.84
CA HIS A 151 -7.39 1.68 -13.15
C HIS A 151 -6.88 2.87 -12.35
N ASP A 152 -5.76 2.68 -11.65
CA ASP A 152 -5.16 3.67 -10.75
C ASP A 152 -3.80 4.19 -11.26
N GLY A 153 -3.56 4.05 -12.56
CA GLY A 153 -2.30 4.39 -13.23
C GLY A 153 -1.42 3.17 -13.51
N ARG A 154 -1.76 1.98 -13.03
CA ARG A 154 -1.00 0.75 -13.24
C ARG A 154 -1.72 -0.22 -14.16
N ASP A 155 -1.02 -0.67 -15.19
CA ASP A 155 -1.55 -1.66 -16.12
C ASP A 155 -1.56 -3.07 -15.51
N LEU A 156 -2.57 -3.85 -15.90
CA LEU A 156 -2.60 -5.27 -15.56
C LEU A 156 -1.54 -6.02 -16.37
N GLN A 157 -0.85 -6.95 -15.73
CA GLN A 157 0.00 -7.91 -16.44
C GLN A 157 -0.89 -8.87 -17.23
N LEU A 158 -0.76 -8.86 -18.57
CA LEU A 158 -1.66 -9.60 -19.46
C LEU A 158 -1.68 -11.11 -19.19
N GLU A 159 -0.54 -11.71 -18.86
CA GLU A 159 -0.44 -13.14 -18.54
C GLU A 159 -1.27 -13.53 -17.30
N TYR A 160 -1.31 -12.66 -16.28
CA TYR A 160 -2.13 -12.87 -15.08
C TYR A 160 -3.60 -12.55 -15.35
N ALA A 161 -3.88 -11.51 -16.14
CA ALA A 161 -5.23 -11.15 -16.53
C ALA A 161 -5.90 -12.29 -17.33
N GLU A 162 -5.19 -12.88 -18.29
CA GLU A 162 -5.65 -14.04 -19.06
C GLU A 162 -6.07 -15.20 -18.15
N LYS A 163 -5.19 -15.62 -17.24
CA LYS A 163 -5.47 -16.74 -16.32
C LYS A 163 -6.65 -16.41 -15.39
N SER A 164 -6.71 -15.18 -14.88
CA SER A 164 -7.77 -14.72 -13.98
C SER A 164 -9.13 -14.73 -14.68
N LEU A 165 -9.21 -14.24 -15.92
CA LEU A 165 -10.42 -14.28 -16.72
C LEU A 165 -10.80 -15.72 -17.12
N GLY A 166 -9.82 -16.60 -17.35
CA GLY A 166 -10.08 -18.03 -17.56
C GLY A 166 -10.73 -18.71 -16.35
N TYR A 167 -10.30 -18.37 -15.12
CA TYR A 167 -10.96 -18.86 -13.91
C TYR A 167 -12.35 -18.27 -13.73
N LEU A 168 -12.54 -16.98 -14.00
CA LEU A 168 -13.87 -16.35 -13.97
C LEU A 168 -14.80 -16.99 -14.99
N HIS A 169 -14.34 -17.23 -16.22
CA HIS A 169 -15.09 -17.94 -17.26
C HIS A 169 -15.49 -19.35 -16.80
N ARG A 170 -14.57 -20.10 -16.16
CA ARG A 170 -14.88 -21.42 -15.61
C ARG A 170 -15.97 -21.39 -14.54
N LEU A 171 -15.99 -20.36 -13.69
CA LEU A 171 -17.00 -20.20 -12.64
C LEU A 171 -18.34 -19.68 -13.19
N TRP A 172 -18.28 -18.73 -14.12
CA TRP A 172 -19.43 -18.06 -14.70
C TRP A 172 -20.16 -18.92 -15.76
N GLY A 173 -19.39 -19.70 -16.53
CA GLY A 173 -19.90 -20.59 -17.58
C GLY A 173 -20.27 -19.89 -18.89
N ARG A 174 -19.92 -18.62 -19.05
CA ARG A 174 -20.09 -17.79 -20.26
C ARG A 174 -18.89 -16.88 -20.45
N ASP A 175 -18.83 -16.21 -21.58
CA ASP A 175 -17.81 -15.21 -21.89
C ASP A 175 -17.68 -14.18 -20.76
N VAL A 176 -16.43 -13.77 -20.52
CA VAL A 176 -16.07 -12.75 -19.53
C VAL A 176 -15.28 -11.67 -20.26
N THR A 177 -15.72 -10.42 -20.14
CA THR A 177 -15.04 -9.27 -20.73
C THR A 177 -14.64 -8.29 -19.64
N LEU A 178 -13.37 -7.94 -19.60
CA LEU A 178 -12.80 -6.94 -18.72
C LEU A 178 -12.38 -5.71 -19.51
N GLU A 179 -12.94 -4.56 -19.19
CA GLU A 179 -12.46 -3.28 -19.64
C GLU A 179 -11.30 -2.80 -18.74
N THR A 180 -10.18 -2.42 -19.36
CA THR A 180 -9.01 -1.85 -18.68
C THR A 180 -8.31 -0.82 -19.58
N VAL A 181 -7.28 -0.17 -19.06
CA VAL A 181 -6.30 0.59 -19.86
C VAL A 181 -5.02 -0.24 -19.98
N VAL A 182 -4.42 -0.23 -21.17
CA VAL A 182 -3.09 -0.82 -21.46
C VAL A 182 -2.32 0.17 -22.32
N ASN A 183 -1.13 0.57 -21.89
CA ASN A 183 -0.29 1.57 -22.55
C ASN A 183 -1.07 2.86 -22.89
N GLY A 184 -1.90 3.32 -21.95
CA GLY A 184 -2.74 4.51 -22.11
C GLY A 184 -3.94 4.35 -23.05
N LYS A 185 -4.20 3.15 -23.58
CA LYS A 185 -5.34 2.87 -24.47
C LYS A 185 -6.38 2.01 -23.77
N ARG A 186 -7.64 2.44 -23.82
CA ARG A 186 -8.79 1.64 -23.39
C ARG A 186 -8.79 0.33 -24.18
N THR A 187 -8.85 -0.79 -23.47
CA THR A 187 -8.65 -2.14 -24.01
C THR A 187 -9.65 -3.09 -23.36
N PHE A 188 -10.29 -3.93 -24.18
CA PHE A 188 -11.16 -5.00 -23.74
C PHE A 188 -10.41 -6.32 -23.79
N LEU A 189 -10.29 -6.97 -22.63
CA LEU A 189 -9.74 -8.30 -22.46
C LEU A 189 -10.90 -9.28 -22.34
N THR A 190 -11.08 -10.17 -23.30
CA THR A 190 -12.19 -11.13 -23.32
C THR A 190 -11.65 -12.55 -23.25
N PHE A 191 -12.23 -13.35 -22.37
CA PHE A 191 -12.02 -14.80 -22.30
C PHE A 191 -13.35 -15.51 -22.56
N GLY A 192 -13.40 -16.33 -23.61
CA GLY A 192 -14.58 -17.09 -24.00
C GLY A 192 -14.22 -18.46 -24.56
N GLU A 193 -15.14 -19.09 -25.29
CA GLU A 193 -14.91 -20.43 -25.87
C GLU A 193 -13.71 -20.50 -26.82
N ARG A 194 -13.39 -19.38 -27.49
CA ARG A 194 -12.25 -19.28 -28.43
C ARG A 194 -10.93 -18.92 -27.74
N GLY A 195 -10.91 -18.87 -26.41
CA GLY A 195 -9.76 -18.47 -25.61
C GLY A 195 -9.72 -16.96 -25.33
N PHE A 196 -8.51 -16.48 -25.01
CA PHE A 196 -8.24 -15.10 -24.63
C PHE A 196 -8.04 -14.19 -25.85
N SER A 197 -8.55 -12.97 -25.76
CA SER A 197 -8.30 -11.92 -26.76
C SER A 197 -8.22 -10.54 -26.10
N ALA A 198 -7.36 -9.68 -26.65
CA ALA A 198 -7.20 -8.30 -26.22
C ALA A 198 -7.48 -7.37 -27.42
N LYS A 199 -8.43 -6.44 -27.28
CA LYS A 199 -8.81 -5.49 -28.34
C LYS A 199 -8.81 -4.07 -27.78
N ALA A 200 -7.98 -3.20 -28.34
CA ALA A 200 -8.05 -1.78 -28.06
C ALA A 200 -9.41 -1.23 -28.55
N ALA A 201 -10.02 -0.34 -27.77
CA ALA A 201 -11.15 0.45 -28.22
C ALA A 201 -10.72 1.30 -29.42
N LYS A 202 -11.64 1.47 -30.38
CA LYS A 202 -11.44 2.36 -31.52
C LYS A 202 -11.50 3.82 -31.09
#